data_AF-A0A832CE20-F1
#
_entry.id   AF-A0A832CE20-F1
#
_cell.length_a   1.000
_cell.length_b   1.000
_cell.length_c   1.000
_cell.angle_alpha   90.00
_cell.angle_beta   90.00
_cell.angle_gamma   90.00
#
_symmetry.space_group_name_H-M   'P 1'
#
loop_
_entity.id
_entity.type
_entity.pdbx_description
1 polymer ?
#
loop_
_entity_poly.entity_id
_entity_poly.type
_entity_poly.pdbx_seq_one_letter_code
_entity_poly.pdbx_strand_id
1 'polypeptide(L)' 'MATEVLSVRVRSDIKRRMRKFSEVDWRREIESFLERRLAELELDRALREIEKALDGVQPAGEPAWRSIRLSREER' A
#
# COMPACT_ATOMS: atom_id res chain seq x y z
N MET A 1 8.05 -2.71 20.90
CA MET A 1 7.19 -3.31 19.86
C MET A 1 7.26 -4.82 20.01
N ALA A 2 6.13 -5.52 19.94
CA ALA A 2 6.13 -6.98 19.93
C ALA A 2 6.68 -7.48 18.58
N THR A 3 7.45 -8.56 18.59
CA THR A 3 7.93 -9.22 17.38
C THR A 3 7.29 -10.59 17.24
N GLU A 4 6.95 -10.95 16.02
CA GLU A 4 6.37 -12.26 15.69
C GLU A 4 7.25 -12.99 14.67
N VAL A 5 7.17 -14.33 14.66
CA VAL A 5 7.98 -15.16 13.76
C VAL A 5 7.18 -15.48 12.50
N LEU A 6 7.67 -14.99 11.36
CA LEU A 6 7.19 -15.38 10.04
C LEU A 6 8.07 -16.50 9.46
N SER A 7 7.53 -17.71 9.35
CA SER A 7 8.20 -18.86 8.73
C SER A 7 7.66 -19.12 7.33
N VAL A 8 8.48 -18.89 6.30
CA VAL A 8 8.11 -19.11 4.89
C VAL A 8 9.00 -20.19 4.27
N ARG A 9 8.38 -21.16 3.61
CA ARG A 9 9.11 -22.16 2.81
C ARG A 9 9.59 -21.51 1.51
N VAL A 10 10.91 -21.50 1.31
CA VAL A 10 11.53 -20.98 0.08
C VAL A 10 12.30 -22.10 -0.63
N ARG A 11 12.59 -21.90 -1.91
CA ARG A 11 13.46 -22.82 -2.65
C ARG A 11 14.85 -22.91 -2.00
N SER A 12 15.40 -24.12 -1.96
CA SER A 12 16.66 -24.41 -1.27
C SER A 12 17.87 -23.68 -1.88
N ASP A 13 17.84 -23.42 -3.18
CA ASP A 13 18.89 -22.68 -3.89
C ASP A 13 18.92 -21.20 -3.51
N ILE A 14 17.75 -20.57 -3.28
CA ILE A 14 17.66 -19.18 -2.80
C ILE A 14 18.29 -19.08 -1.42
N LYS A 15 17.87 -19.93 -0.47
CA LYS A 15 18.44 -19.93 0.89
C LYS A 15 19.94 -20.16 0.88
N ARG A 16 20.44 -21.01 -0.03
CA ARG A 16 21.88 -21.26 -0.22
C ARG A 16 22.61 -20.02 -0.74
N ARG A 17 22.03 -19.30 -1.70
CA ARG A 17 22.60 -18.05 -2.22
C ARG A 17 22.61 -16.95 -1.18
N MET A 18 21.53 -16.79 -0.42
CA MET A 18 21.46 -15.81 0.69
C MET A 18 22.58 -16.04 1.72
N ARG A 19 22.84 -17.30 2.07
CA ARG A 19 23.93 -17.65 3.00
C ARG A 19 25.33 -17.28 2.53
N LYS A 20 25.54 -17.05 1.22
CA LYS A 20 26.84 -16.59 0.70
C LYS A 20 27.12 -15.12 1.00
N PHE A 21 26.09 -14.34 1.31
CA PHE A 21 26.16 -12.91 1.59
C PHE A 21 25.72 -12.68 3.03
N SER A 22 26.61 -12.96 3.98
CA SER A 22 26.36 -12.85 5.42
C SER A 22 26.35 -11.40 5.92
N GLU A 23 26.92 -10.49 5.14
CA GLU A 23 26.95 -9.05 5.37
C GLU A 23 25.58 -8.36 5.16
N VAL A 24 24.65 -9.04 4.47
CA VAL A 24 23.32 -8.51 4.20
C VAL A 24 22.39 -8.85 5.36
N ASP A 25 21.73 -7.82 5.90
CA ASP A 25 20.65 -7.99 6.86
C ASP A 25 19.36 -8.43 6.14
N TRP A 26 19.28 -9.74 5.87
CA TRP A 26 18.14 -10.34 5.21
C TRP A 26 16.81 -10.15 5.96
N ARG A 27 16.85 -9.93 7.29
CA ARG A 27 15.64 -9.64 8.05
C ARG A 27 15.09 -8.29 7.63
N ARG A 28 15.93 -7.26 7.68
CA ARG A 28 15.56 -5.88 7.31
C ARG A 28 15.12 -5.78 5.85
N GLU A 29 15.79 -6.49 4.95
CA GLU A 29 15.39 -6.55 3.53
C GLU A 29 13.98 -7.14 3.35
N ILE A 30 13.68 -8.23 4.06
CA ILE A 30 12.36 -8.87 4.02
C ILE A 30 11.31 -7.97 4.67
N GLU A 31 11.58 -7.38 5.83
CA GLU A 31 10.67 -6.46 6.51
C GLU A 31 10.34 -5.25 5.63
N SER A 32 11.35 -4.61 5.04
CA SER A 32 11.16 -3.45 4.14
C SER A 32 10.35 -3.83 2.88
N PHE A 33 10.60 -5.02 2.32
CA PHE A 33 9.80 -5.53 1.22
C PHE A 33 8.33 -5.72 1.61
N LEU A 34 8.08 -6.33 2.77
CA LEU A 34 6.73 -6.60 3.26
C LEU A 34 5.98 -5.30 3.56
N GLU A 35 6.61 -4.34 4.23
CA GLU A 35 6.01 -3.03 4.53
C GLU A 35 5.57 -2.30 3.25
N ARG A 36 6.47 -2.19 2.27
CA ARG A 36 6.15 -1.57 0.98
C ARG A 36 5.00 -2.30 0.31
N ARG A 37 5.02 -3.63 0.29
CA ARG A 37 3.99 -4.41 -0.42
C ARG A 37 2.63 -4.33 0.28
N LEU A 38 2.60 -4.27 1.61
CA LEU A 38 1.37 -4.05 2.37
C LEU A 38 0.78 -2.68 2.06
N ALA A 39 1.59 -1.62 2.07
CA ALA A 39 1.13 -0.27 1.74
C ALA A 39 0.52 -0.18 0.33
N GLU A 40 1.15 -0.84 -0.66
CA GLU A 40 0.61 -0.93 -2.02
C GLU A 40 -0.75 -1.64 -2.08
N LEU A 41 -0.89 -2.76 -1.35
CA LEU A 41 -2.14 -3.53 -1.31
C LEU A 41 -3.26 -2.79 -0.58
N GLU A 42 -2.94 -2.09 0.50
CA GLU A 42 -3.88 -1.25 1.25
C GLU A 42 -4.37 -0.09 0.40
N LEU A 43 -3.47 0.57 -0.34
CA LEU A 43 -3.83 1.63 -1.28
C LEU A 43 -4.73 1.12 -2.40
N ASP A 44 -4.36 0.00 -3.05
CA ASP A 44 -5.18 -0.60 -4.10
C ASP A 44 -6.58 -0.97 -3.60
N ARG A 45 -6.66 -1.53 -2.38
CA ARG A 45 -7.94 -1.83 -1.75
C ARG A 45 -8.78 -0.57 -1.52
N ALA A 46 -8.18 0.50 -0.98
CA ALA A 46 -8.88 1.76 -0.73
C ALA A 46 -9.40 2.38 -2.04
N LEU A 47 -8.59 2.37 -3.10
CA LEU A 47 -9.01 2.86 -4.42
C LEU A 47 -10.18 2.06 -4.99
N ARG A 48 -10.14 0.72 -4.91
CA ARG A 48 -11.27 -0.13 -5.34
C ARG A 48 -12.53 0.12 -4.54
N GLU A 49 -12.42 0.38 -3.24
CA GLU A 49 -13.55 0.73 -2.39
C GLU A 49 -14.16 2.08 -2.82
N ILE A 50 -13.33 3.07 -3.16
CA ILE A 50 -13.77 4.36 -3.71
C ILE A 50 -14.46 4.18 -5.07
N GLU A 51 -13.83 3.44 -5.99
CA GLU A 51 -14.41 3.16 -7.31
C GLU A 51 -15.78 2.51 -7.19
N LYS A 52 -15.91 1.53 -6.30
CA LYS A 52 -17.19 0.87 -6.02
C LYS A 52 -18.23 1.82 -5.42
N ALA A 53 -17.82 2.72 -4.52
CA ALA A 53 -18.73 3.70 -3.92
C ALA A 53 -19.20 4.76 -4.95
N LEU A 54 -18.39 5.04 -5.95
CA LEU A 54 -18.69 5.96 -7.05
C LEU A 54 -19.34 5.28 -8.26
N ASP A 55 -19.59 3.96 -8.20
CA ASP A 55 -20.21 3.23 -9.29
C ASP A 55 -21.60 3.79 -9.61
N GLY A 56 -21.83 4.12 -10.88
CA GLY A 56 -23.05 4.78 -11.35
C GLY A 56 -23.16 6.28 -11.04
N VAL A 57 -22.22 6.88 -10.33
CA VAL A 57 -22.19 8.34 -10.08
C VAL A 57 -21.60 9.04 -11.29
N GLN A 58 -22.39 9.91 -11.93
CA GLN A 58 -21.89 10.73 -13.02
C GLN A 58 -20.88 11.76 -12.50
N PRO A 59 -19.76 11.99 -13.22
CA PRO A 59 -18.85 13.07 -12.89
C PRO A 59 -19.60 14.41 -12.83
N ALA A 60 -19.33 15.19 -11.78
CA ALA A 60 -19.93 16.52 -11.68
C ALA A 60 -19.43 17.42 -12.83
N GLY A 61 -20.32 18.26 -13.37
CA GLY A 61 -19.99 19.21 -14.44
C GLY A 61 -19.03 20.32 -14.02
N GLU A 62 -18.82 20.50 -12.71
CA GLU A 62 -17.79 21.38 -12.16
C GLU A 62 -17.04 20.71 -11.00
N PRO A 63 -15.76 21.05 -10.78
CA PRO A 63 -14.99 20.52 -9.66
C PRO A 63 -15.57 20.96 -8.30
N ALA A 64 -15.69 20.01 -7.36
CA ALA A 64 -16.26 20.27 -6.03
C ALA A 64 -15.56 21.42 -5.26
N TRP A 65 -14.25 21.61 -5.44
CA TRP A 65 -13.51 22.69 -4.77
C TRP A 65 -14.02 24.09 -5.16
N ARG A 66 -14.51 24.26 -6.39
CA ARG A 66 -15.06 25.52 -6.88
C ARG A 66 -16.37 25.83 -6.16
N SER A 67 -17.29 24.86 -6.12
CA SER A 67 -18.59 24.98 -5.47
C SER A 67 -18.43 25.22 -3.96
N ILE A 68 -17.50 24.53 -3.30
CA ILE A 68 -17.19 24.74 -1.87
C ILE A 68 -16.66 26.14 -1.61
N ARG A 69 -15.76 26.64 -2.47
CA ARG A 69 -15.18 27.99 -2.31
C ARG A 69 -16.25 29.07 -2.47
N LEU A 70 -17.08 28.97 -3.51
CA LEU A 70 -18.18 29.91 -3.74
C LEU A 70 -19.16 29.92 -2.56
N SER A 71 -19.53 28.75 -2.04
CA SER A 71 -20.40 28.63 -0.86
C SER A 71 -19.80 29.24 0.41
N ARG A 72 -18.46 29.29 0.53
CA ARG A 72 -17.77 29.95 1.66
C ARG A 72 -17.68 31.46 1.49
N GLU A 73 -17.53 31.95 0.26
CA GLU A 73 -17.46 33.37 -0.06
C GLU A 73 -18.84 34.05 -0.02
N GLU A 74 -19.93 33.29 -0.19
CA GLU A 74 -21.32 33.76 -0.09
C GLU A 74 -21.87 33.81 1.37
N ARG A 75 -21.08 33.37 2.36
CA ARG A 75 -21.43 33.40 3.79
C ARG A 75 -20.77 34.58 4.50
#